data_AF-A0A1A8YS87-F1
#
_entry.id   AF-A0A1A8YS87-F1
#
_cell.length_a   1.000
_cell.length_b   1.000
_cell.length_c   1.000
_cell.angle_alpha   90.00
_cell.angle_beta   90.00
_cell.angle_gamma   90.00
#
_symmetry.space_group_name_H-M   'P 1'
#
loop_
_entity.id
_entity.type
_entity.pdbx_description
1 polymer ?
#
loop_
_entity_poly.entity_id
_entity_poly.type
_entity_poly.pdbx_seq_one_letter_code
_entity_poly.pdbx_strand_id
1 'polypeptide(L)'
;MLASAKLKASKQLRGERNERVEIRNIALSVKKRKMSSVLIKSDNGKVPHKELKNEYSVETNNELKVDLNFHNNNIISNIFSNLSLYDHINNIFTINNKTYMLKYCNQLNQEDFHIAYFEKVNEQFIPISPWHDISLMNEDGTYNMIVEITKYNYIKLEIKLTEKFNVIKQDTKKGKLRYYHNSIYWNYGALPKTYEYPKHIYTCQTKDKEGFFFTGDDDPLDIVDVGQNNLKMGQIVPVKVRTQNEEFRSTRSSVLSILVVSRQLEQPFPFTLIDEGQLDWKIIAINVKKKKRKKKKKTRARICLHLYSHRVLFTFLSCNPICVYPFSVLPSPPQKYDKNFANIDTLEDVEKYYPYTLNLLLEWFRSYKMAESKKLNIISKKLYNKQESEDLIKKTHEYYREFLHDVRQLPSNRTGESTCEHSTSQGMSSSECIKGVLIDKAHDEYLHNCLTQDMEISYYKPDTSYKPNESVWIPQQN
;
A
#
# COMPACT_ATOMS: atom_id res chain seq x y z
N MET A 1 10.21 -30.72 -45.18
CA MET A 1 11.38 -30.17 -45.91
C MET A 1 11.78 -28.82 -45.31
N LEU A 2 12.30 -28.85 -44.08
CA LEU A 2 12.75 -27.68 -43.33
C LEU A 2 13.93 -28.13 -42.46
N ALA A 3 15.02 -28.51 -43.14
CA ALA A 3 16.30 -28.90 -42.54
C ALA A 3 17.39 -28.92 -43.63
N SER A 4 17.81 -27.76 -44.15
CA SER A 4 19.06 -27.64 -44.95
C SER A 4 19.51 -26.19 -45.22
N ALA A 5 19.37 -25.29 -44.23
CA ALA A 5 19.92 -23.92 -44.37
C ALA A 5 20.65 -23.42 -43.09
N LYS A 6 21.20 -24.34 -42.30
CA LYS A 6 22.10 -24.04 -41.18
C LYS A 6 23.45 -24.75 -41.38
N LEU A 7 24.19 -24.41 -42.42
CA LEU A 7 25.60 -24.78 -42.53
C LEU A 7 26.37 -23.95 -43.57
N LYS A 8 26.29 -22.61 -43.51
CA LYS A 8 27.13 -21.73 -44.34
C LYS A 8 27.24 -20.32 -43.78
N ALA A 9 27.64 -20.18 -42.51
CA ALA A 9 28.05 -18.89 -41.94
C ALA A 9 28.97 -19.02 -40.70
N SER A 10 29.74 -20.11 -40.57
CA SER A 10 30.60 -20.35 -39.39
C SER A 10 32.11 -20.38 -39.70
N LYS A 11 32.57 -19.75 -40.78
CA LYS A 11 34.00 -19.80 -41.19
C LYS A 11 34.62 -18.49 -41.67
N GLN A 12 34.06 -17.35 -41.31
CA GLN A 12 34.71 -16.06 -41.55
C GLN A 12 34.44 -15.15 -40.35
N LEU A 13 35.48 -14.49 -39.85
CA LEU A 13 35.56 -13.74 -38.58
C LEU A 13 36.07 -14.57 -37.37
N ARG A 14 37.19 -15.27 -37.55
CA ARG A 14 38.22 -15.38 -36.50
C ARG A 14 39.36 -14.44 -36.89
N GLY A 15 39.47 -13.35 -36.15
CA GLY A 15 40.55 -12.39 -36.29
C GLY A 15 40.02 -10.98 -36.21
N GLU A 16 39.78 -10.47 -34.99
CA GLU A 16 40.18 -9.12 -34.58
C GLU A 16 39.88 -8.90 -33.09
N ARG A 17 41.00 -8.71 -32.37
CA ARG A 17 41.30 -8.04 -31.10
C ARG A 17 40.21 -7.82 -30.04
N ASN A 18 40.54 -8.34 -28.85
CA ASN A 18 40.03 -7.94 -27.53
C ASN A 18 40.17 -6.42 -27.30
N GLU A 19 39.04 -5.72 -27.17
CA GLU A 19 38.96 -4.49 -26.38
C GLU A 19 37.95 -4.69 -25.24
N ARG A 20 38.46 -4.56 -24.00
CA ARG A 20 37.65 -4.52 -22.77
C ARG A 20 36.83 -3.24 -22.78
N VAL A 21 35.51 -3.34 -22.89
CA VAL A 21 34.62 -2.21 -22.59
C VAL A 21 34.42 -2.14 -21.08
N GLU A 22 35.11 -1.19 -20.46
CA GLU A 22 34.91 -0.79 -19.06
C GLU A 22 33.53 -0.13 -18.91
N ILE A 23 32.61 -0.78 -18.18
CA ILE A 23 31.32 -0.16 -17.82
C ILE A 23 31.59 0.84 -16.69
N ARG A 24 31.72 2.12 -17.05
CA ARG A 24 31.78 3.21 -16.07
C ARG A 24 30.37 3.56 -15.61
N ASN A 25 30.14 3.50 -14.30
CA ASN A 25 28.96 4.05 -13.64
C ASN A 25 28.92 5.57 -13.90
N ILE A 26 27.89 6.04 -14.63
CA ILE A 26 27.69 7.47 -14.90
C ILE A 26 26.73 8.05 -13.86
N ALA A 27 27.26 8.94 -13.02
CA ALA A 27 26.46 9.82 -12.17
C ALA A 27 25.84 10.94 -13.02
N LEU A 28 24.51 11.05 -13.01
CA LEU A 28 23.78 12.16 -13.64
C LEU A 28 23.98 13.44 -12.83
N SER A 29 24.74 14.40 -13.37
CA SER A 29 24.89 15.74 -12.80
C SER A 29 23.73 16.63 -13.24
N VAL A 30 22.79 16.88 -12.32
CA VAL A 30 21.77 17.94 -12.51
C VAL A 30 22.39 19.25 -12.05
N LYS A 31 22.69 20.16 -12.99
CA LYS A 31 23.08 21.54 -12.64
C LYS A 31 21.87 22.29 -12.07
N LYS A 32 21.69 22.27 -10.75
CA LYS A 32 20.82 23.22 -10.02
C LYS A 32 21.47 24.60 -10.06
N ARG A 33 20.84 25.60 -10.69
CA ARG A 33 21.10 27.01 -10.36
C ARG A 33 20.25 27.39 -9.14
N LYS A 34 20.88 28.05 -8.17
CA LYS A 34 20.32 28.54 -6.90
C LYS A 34 19.02 29.31 -7.15
N MET A 35 17.94 28.90 -6.48
CA MET A 35 16.75 29.75 -6.31
C MET A 35 17.00 30.71 -5.15
N SER A 36 17.09 32.01 -5.44
CA SER A 36 16.84 33.05 -4.44
C SER A 36 15.33 33.25 -4.35
N SER A 37 14.79 33.16 -3.15
CA SER A 37 13.39 33.48 -2.83
C SER A 37 13.05 34.89 -3.29
N VAL A 38 12.22 35.01 -4.33
CA VAL A 38 11.64 36.31 -4.72
C VAL A 38 10.37 36.50 -3.91
N LEU A 39 10.50 37.28 -2.84
CA LEU A 39 9.40 37.99 -2.20
C LEU A 39 8.77 38.93 -3.23
N ILE A 40 7.51 38.69 -3.60
CA ILE A 40 6.74 39.61 -4.44
C ILE A 40 6.28 40.78 -3.56
N LYS A 41 6.95 41.93 -3.70
CA LYS A 41 6.36 43.22 -3.32
C LYS A 41 5.42 43.65 -4.45
N SER A 42 4.20 44.03 -4.07
CA SER A 42 3.24 44.66 -4.97
C SER A 42 3.69 46.10 -5.26
N ASP A 43 4.11 46.38 -6.49
CA ASP A 43 4.14 47.73 -7.00
C ASP A 43 3.28 47.82 -8.26
N ASN A 44 2.40 48.83 -8.24
CA ASN A 44 1.48 49.18 -9.30
C ASN A 44 2.24 49.61 -10.56
N GLY A 45 1.81 49.06 -11.71
CA GLY A 45 1.99 49.71 -13.00
C GLY A 45 2.96 49.04 -13.96
N LYS A 46 2.40 48.63 -15.11
CA LYS A 46 3.04 48.12 -16.34
C LYS A 46 3.57 46.69 -16.27
N VAL A 47 2.73 45.75 -16.74
CA VAL A 47 3.13 44.38 -17.10
C VAL A 47 3.98 44.43 -18.36
N PRO A 48 5.27 44.04 -18.33
CA PRO A 48 6.00 43.73 -19.54
C PRO A 48 5.68 42.27 -19.90
N HIS A 49 4.98 42.06 -21.01
CA HIS A 49 4.91 40.75 -21.67
C HIS A 49 6.32 40.39 -22.17
N LYS A 50 7.11 39.74 -21.32
CA LYS A 50 8.28 38.99 -21.73
C LYS A 50 8.03 37.56 -21.26
N GLU A 51 7.49 36.74 -22.15
CA GLU A 51 7.44 35.30 -21.95
C GLU A 51 8.87 34.80 -21.77
N LEU A 52 9.27 34.58 -20.51
CA LEU A 52 10.43 33.77 -20.18
C LEU A 52 10.07 32.33 -20.53
N LYS A 53 10.29 31.94 -21.80
CA LYS A 53 10.39 30.53 -22.19
C LYS A 53 11.64 29.95 -21.54
N ASN A 54 11.49 29.51 -20.30
CA ASN A 54 12.45 28.58 -19.71
C ASN A 54 12.27 27.24 -20.44
N GLU A 55 13.00 27.04 -21.54
CA GLU A 55 13.07 25.75 -22.22
C GLU A 55 13.84 24.78 -21.33
N TYR A 56 13.14 23.78 -20.78
CA TYR A 56 13.76 22.67 -20.08
C TYR A 56 14.00 21.55 -21.11
N SER A 57 15.22 21.05 -21.21
CA SER A 57 15.56 19.92 -22.09
C SER A 57 16.43 18.91 -21.34
N VAL A 58 16.27 17.61 -21.65
CA VAL A 58 17.24 16.60 -21.23
C VAL A 58 18.33 16.50 -22.29
N GLU A 59 19.58 16.71 -21.88
CA GLU A 59 20.72 16.36 -22.71
C GLU A 59 20.81 14.84 -22.79
N THR A 60 20.66 14.31 -24.00
CA THR A 60 21.10 12.95 -24.30
C THR A 60 22.51 13.06 -24.88
N ASN A 61 23.38 12.06 -24.71
CA ASN A 61 24.74 12.07 -25.28
C ASN A 61 24.74 11.98 -26.83
N ASN A 62 23.63 12.30 -27.48
CA ASN A 62 23.36 12.15 -28.90
C ASN A 62 22.86 13.49 -29.48
N GLU A 63 22.83 13.60 -30.80
CA GLU A 63 22.33 14.78 -31.52
C GLU A 63 20.82 15.04 -31.26
N LEU A 64 20.07 14.01 -30.86
CA LEU A 64 18.65 14.10 -30.55
C LEU A 64 18.42 14.72 -29.16
N LYS A 65 17.68 15.82 -29.12
CA LYS A 65 17.24 16.48 -27.87
C LYS A 65 15.79 16.12 -27.55
N VAL A 66 15.47 16.03 -26.26
CA VAL A 66 14.11 15.83 -25.75
C VAL A 66 13.64 17.12 -25.08
N ASP A 67 12.59 17.73 -25.64
CA ASP A 67 11.88 18.85 -25.04
C ASP A 67 11.07 18.37 -23.81
N LEU A 68 11.25 19.03 -22.67
CA LEU A 68 10.54 18.72 -21.42
C LEU A 68 9.37 19.68 -21.16
N ASN A 69 8.63 20.03 -22.20
CA ASN A 69 7.37 20.72 -22.05
C ASN A 69 6.25 19.73 -21.68
N PHE A 70 5.74 19.77 -20.45
CA PHE A 70 4.66 18.88 -20.01
C PHE A 70 3.25 19.33 -20.44
N HIS A 71 3.10 20.50 -21.07
CA HIS A 71 1.80 20.97 -21.57
C HIS A 71 1.42 20.38 -22.93
N ASN A 72 2.39 19.88 -23.71
CA ASN A 72 2.16 19.35 -25.05
C ASN A 72 2.04 17.81 -25.10
N ASN A 73 2.06 17.15 -23.95
CA ASN A 73 1.95 15.72 -23.81
C ASN A 73 0.92 15.33 -22.75
N ASN A 74 0.63 14.04 -22.64
CA ASN A 74 -0.38 13.51 -21.73
C ASN A 74 0.18 13.02 -20.39
N ILE A 75 1.45 13.29 -20.05
CA ILE A 75 2.07 12.73 -18.83
C ILE A 75 1.31 13.19 -17.57
N ILE A 76 0.99 14.49 -17.47
CA ILE A 76 0.22 15.02 -16.33
C ILE A 76 -1.17 14.38 -16.27
N SER A 77 -1.85 14.27 -17.41
CA SER A 77 -3.18 13.63 -17.47
C SER A 77 -3.11 12.17 -17.04
N ASN A 78 -2.16 11.39 -17.58
CA ASN A 78 -2.03 9.96 -17.30
C ASN A 78 -1.83 9.71 -15.79
N ILE A 79 -1.03 10.54 -15.12
CA ILE A 79 -0.71 10.37 -13.71
C ILE A 79 -1.85 10.84 -12.79
N PHE A 80 -2.45 12.00 -13.08
CA PHE A 80 -3.31 12.69 -12.11
C PHE A 80 -4.80 12.69 -12.45
N SER A 81 -5.23 12.29 -13.66
CA SER A 81 -6.66 12.34 -14.02
C SER A 81 -7.53 11.35 -13.24
N ASN A 82 -6.93 10.32 -12.64
CA ASN A 82 -7.61 9.31 -11.83
C ASN A 82 -7.42 9.51 -10.32
N LEU A 83 -6.89 10.67 -9.90
CA LEU A 83 -6.65 10.95 -8.49
C LEU A 83 -7.98 10.97 -7.72
N SER A 84 -8.03 10.21 -6.63
CA SER A 84 -9.22 10.08 -5.79
C SER A 84 -8.90 10.52 -4.36
N LEU A 85 -9.37 11.71 -4.00
CA LEU A 85 -9.18 12.33 -2.68
C LEU A 85 -10.52 12.55 -1.98
N TYR A 86 -10.49 12.79 -0.69
CA TYR A 86 -11.62 13.45 -0.02
C TYR A 86 -11.77 14.92 -0.44
N ASP A 87 -12.96 15.47 -0.20
CA ASP A 87 -13.39 16.74 -0.76
C ASP A 87 -12.81 17.96 -0.01
N HIS A 88 -12.36 17.77 1.24
CA HIS A 88 -11.85 18.83 2.10
C HIS A 88 -10.46 18.52 2.66
N ILE A 89 -9.82 19.49 3.29
CA ILE A 89 -8.56 19.29 4.03
C ILE A 89 -8.81 18.41 5.25
N ASN A 90 -9.87 18.69 6.02
CA ASN A 90 -10.29 17.91 7.18
C ASN A 90 -11.57 17.14 6.84
N ASN A 91 -11.54 15.81 6.97
CA ASN A 91 -12.62 14.93 6.56
C ASN A 91 -13.03 14.01 7.71
N ILE A 92 -14.23 14.20 8.22
CA ILE A 92 -14.76 13.42 9.35
C ILE A 92 -15.57 12.24 8.82
N PHE A 93 -15.34 11.07 9.39
CA PHE A 93 -16.08 9.86 9.05
C PHE A 93 -16.18 8.93 10.27
N THR A 94 -17.11 7.97 10.20
CA THR A 94 -17.40 7.07 11.32
C THR A 94 -17.26 5.62 10.89
N ILE A 95 -16.52 4.84 11.65
CA ILE A 95 -16.30 3.40 11.45
C ILE A 95 -16.53 2.72 12.81
N ASN A 96 -17.40 1.70 12.84
CA ASN A 96 -17.76 0.95 14.05
C ASN A 96 -18.05 1.82 15.28
N ASN A 97 -18.91 2.82 15.12
CA ASN A 97 -19.31 3.76 16.18
C ASN A 97 -18.18 4.67 16.70
N LYS A 98 -16.95 4.53 16.19
CA LYS A 98 -15.87 5.49 16.41
C LYS A 98 -15.87 6.54 15.32
N THR A 99 -15.61 7.79 15.70
CA THR A 99 -15.53 8.91 14.77
C THR A 99 -14.08 9.32 14.61
N TYR A 100 -13.64 9.36 13.36
CA TYR A 100 -12.29 9.72 12.98
C TYR A 100 -12.30 10.98 12.12
N MET A 101 -11.17 11.68 12.09
CA MET A 101 -10.88 12.72 11.14
C MET A 101 -9.59 12.39 10.41
N LEU A 102 -9.63 12.44 9.07
CA LEU A 102 -8.44 12.46 8.22
C LEU A 102 -8.13 13.90 7.85
N LYS A 103 -6.86 14.28 7.94
CA LYS A 103 -6.36 15.59 7.52
C LYS A 103 -5.30 15.43 6.43
N TYR A 104 -5.53 16.05 5.28
CA TYR A 104 -4.48 16.25 4.29
C TYR A 104 -3.62 17.46 4.70
N CYS A 105 -2.38 17.22 5.08
CA CYS A 105 -1.44 18.27 5.44
C CYS A 105 -0.55 18.59 4.23
N ASN A 106 -0.47 19.88 3.88
CA ASN A 106 0.28 20.41 2.74
C ASN A 106 -0.22 19.89 1.38
N GLN A 107 0.46 20.25 0.29
CA GLN A 107 0.03 19.91 -1.07
C GLN A 107 0.75 18.66 -1.59
N LEU A 108 0.05 17.84 -2.37
CA LEU A 108 0.68 16.71 -3.06
C LEU A 108 1.91 17.16 -3.87
N ASN A 109 2.90 16.27 -3.96
CA ASN A 109 4.20 16.53 -4.61
C ASN A 109 5.09 17.55 -3.87
N GLN A 110 4.78 17.89 -2.62
CA GLN A 110 5.70 18.55 -1.68
C GLN A 110 6.33 17.50 -0.74
N GLU A 111 7.59 17.68 -0.35
CA GLU A 111 8.34 16.74 0.51
C GLU A 111 7.73 16.60 1.92
N ASP A 112 6.99 17.61 2.38
CA ASP A 112 6.32 17.67 3.67
C ASP A 112 4.81 17.34 3.59
N PHE A 113 4.31 16.90 2.43
CA PHE A 113 2.96 16.34 2.32
C PHE A 113 2.82 15.11 3.21
N HIS A 114 1.74 15.09 4.01
CA HIS A 114 1.41 13.93 4.82
C HIS A 114 -0.08 13.84 5.11
N ILE A 115 -0.56 12.64 5.43
CA ILE A 115 -1.93 12.39 5.88
C ILE A 115 -1.89 12.05 7.36
N ALA A 116 -2.60 12.84 8.17
CA ALA A 116 -2.71 12.64 9.61
C ALA A 116 -4.12 12.17 9.99
N TYR A 117 -4.20 11.36 11.05
CA TYR A 117 -5.44 10.82 11.58
C TYR A 117 -5.71 11.30 13.01
N PHE A 118 -6.98 11.46 13.33
CA PHE A 118 -7.45 11.84 14.66
C PHE A 118 -8.67 11.01 15.05
N GLU A 119 -8.81 10.66 16.32
CA GLU A 119 -10.03 10.03 16.89
C GLU A 119 -10.78 11.04 17.75
N LYS A 120 -12.11 11.03 17.68
CA LYS A 120 -12.97 11.86 18.53
C LYS A 120 -13.11 11.19 19.90
N VAL A 121 -12.57 11.82 20.95
CA VAL A 121 -12.69 11.41 22.36
C VAL A 121 -13.19 12.61 23.16
N ASN A 122 -14.29 12.44 23.92
CA ASN A 122 -14.88 13.50 24.75
C ASN A 122 -15.07 14.85 24.02
N GLU A 123 -15.66 14.80 22.82
CA GLU A 123 -15.87 15.96 21.93
C GLU A 123 -14.61 16.63 21.34
N GLN A 124 -13.41 16.11 21.61
CA GLN A 124 -12.16 16.61 21.05
C GLN A 124 -11.52 15.60 20.09
N PHE A 125 -10.82 16.08 19.07
CA PHE A 125 -10.05 15.23 18.16
C PHE A 125 -8.62 15.11 18.66
N ILE A 126 -8.22 13.91 19.08
CA ILE A 126 -6.87 13.59 19.51
C ILE A 126 -6.08 12.95 18.36
N PRO A 127 -4.80 13.30 18.16
CA PRO A 127 -3.97 12.64 17.14
C PRO A 127 -3.86 11.14 17.41
N ILE A 128 -3.95 10.34 16.36
CA ILE A 128 -3.78 8.89 16.43
C ILE A 128 -2.86 8.40 15.32
N SER A 129 -2.25 7.24 15.53
CA SER A 129 -1.55 6.49 14.50
C SER A 129 -2.49 5.60 13.71
N PRO A 130 -2.44 5.64 12.36
CA PRO A 130 -3.21 4.71 11.57
C PRO A 130 -2.73 3.26 11.79
N TRP A 131 -1.46 3.04 12.10
CA TRP A 131 -0.92 1.70 12.35
C TRP A 131 -1.29 1.16 13.73
N HIS A 132 -1.18 1.98 14.78
CA HIS A 132 -1.35 1.51 16.16
C HIS A 132 -2.76 1.63 16.72
N ASP A 133 -3.53 2.64 16.32
CA ASP A 133 -4.77 3.01 17.03
C ASP A 133 -6.04 2.56 16.29
N ILE A 134 -5.95 2.38 14.97
CA ILE A 134 -7.05 1.78 14.19
C ILE A 134 -7.13 0.29 14.52
N SER A 135 -8.36 -0.20 14.75
CA SER A 135 -8.57 -1.63 14.98
C SER A 135 -8.26 -2.44 13.72
N LEU A 136 -7.51 -3.53 13.86
CA LEU A 136 -7.28 -4.50 12.78
C LEU A 136 -8.59 -5.12 12.29
N MET A 137 -9.38 -5.66 13.23
CA MET A 137 -10.63 -6.35 12.94
C MET A 137 -11.81 -5.66 13.63
N ASN A 138 -12.96 -5.70 12.97
CA ASN A 138 -14.22 -5.11 13.35
C ASN A 138 -15.10 -6.13 14.07
N GLU A 139 -16.10 -5.65 14.82
CA GLU A 139 -17.05 -6.52 15.54
C GLU A 139 -17.82 -7.49 14.62
N ASP A 140 -17.97 -7.13 13.33
CA ASP A 140 -18.65 -7.95 12.33
C ASP A 140 -17.71 -8.92 11.58
N GLY A 141 -16.46 -9.05 12.03
CA GLY A 141 -15.43 -9.92 11.46
C GLY A 141 -14.77 -9.38 10.19
N THR A 142 -15.05 -8.13 9.80
CA THR A 142 -14.34 -7.47 8.69
C THR A 142 -13.02 -6.88 9.17
N TYR A 143 -12.02 -6.76 8.30
CA TYR A 143 -10.76 -6.09 8.60
C TYR A 143 -10.79 -4.64 8.13
N ASN A 144 -9.99 -3.75 8.73
CA ASN A 144 -9.84 -2.39 8.22
C ASN A 144 -8.59 -2.30 7.34
N MET A 145 -8.78 -1.99 6.06
CA MET A 145 -7.70 -1.58 5.15
C MET A 145 -7.51 -0.07 5.26
N ILE A 146 -6.25 0.37 5.35
CA ILE A 146 -5.89 1.79 5.22
C ILE A 146 -5.38 1.99 3.81
N VAL A 147 -6.14 2.71 2.97
CA VAL A 147 -5.80 2.91 1.56
C VAL A 147 -4.67 3.93 1.44
N GLU A 148 -3.54 3.51 0.87
CA GLU A 148 -2.37 4.36 0.63
C GLU A 148 -2.34 4.82 -0.82
N ILE A 149 -2.55 3.89 -1.76
CA ILE A 149 -2.51 4.15 -3.20
C ILE A 149 -3.87 3.81 -3.78
N THR A 150 -4.46 4.79 -4.46
CA THR A 150 -5.78 4.65 -5.08
C THR A 150 -5.67 3.95 -6.43
N LYS A 151 -6.75 3.29 -6.85
CA LYS A 151 -6.82 2.60 -8.13
C LYS A 151 -6.46 3.55 -9.29
N TYR A 152 -5.67 3.06 -10.24
CA TYR A 152 -5.11 3.77 -11.40
C TYR A 152 -4.10 4.89 -11.09
N ASN A 153 -3.59 5.01 -9.85
CA ASN A 153 -2.61 6.03 -9.50
C ASN A 153 -1.16 5.51 -9.49
N TYR A 154 -0.23 6.47 -9.38
CA TYR A 154 1.21 6.25 -9.45
C TYR A 154 1.95 6.72 -8.18
N ILE A 155 1.32 7.55 -7.35
CA ILE A 155 1.97 8.16 -6.18
C ILE A 155 2.22 7.06 -5.15
N LYS A 156 3.50 6.73 -4.87
CA LYS A 156 3.86 5.76 -3.83
C LYS A 156 3.75 6.43 -2.47
N LEU A 157 2.57 6.39 -1.88
CA LEU A 157 2.37 6.70 -0.46
C LEU A 157 2.52 5.43 0.37
N GLU A 158 2.97 5.59 1.61
CA GLU A 158 3.02 4.52 2.61
C GLU A 158 2.94 5.11 4.03
N ILE A 159 2.42 4.31 4.97
CA ILE A 159 2.53 4.58 6.41
C ILE A 159 4.01 4.64 6.78
N LYS A 160 4.47 5.78 7.31
CA LYS A 160 5.87 5.91 7.73
C LYS A 160 6.07 5.44 9.17
N LEU A 161 6.61 4.25 9.36
CA LEU A 161 6.85 3.65 10.67
C LEU A 161 7.71 4.53 11.59
N THR A 162 8.67 5.28 11.06
CA THR A 162 9.60 6.11 11.83
C THR A 162 9.09 7.53 12.14
N GLU A 163 7.96 7.93 11.54
CA GLU A 163 7.41 9.27 11.72
C GLU A 163 6.40 9.30 12.88
N LYS A 164 6.31 10.44 13.56
CA LYS A 164 5.41 10.60 14.70
C LYS A 164 3.96 10.33 14.28
N PHE A 165 3.27 9.47 15.03
CA PHE A 165 1.91 9.00 14.72
C PHE A 165 1.79 8.23 13.40
N ASN A 166 2.88 7.68 12.86
CA ASN A 166 2.93 6.91 11.62
C ASN A 166 2.07 7.50 10.49
N VAL A 167 2.23 8.80 10.25
CA VAL A 167 1.51 9.50 9.18
C VAL A 167 1.82 8.86 7.81
N ILE A 168 0.86 8.92 6.89
CA ILE A 168 1.10 8.46 5.51
C ILE A 168 1.86 9.55 4.78
N LYS A 169 3.02 9.22 4.20
CA LYS A 169 3.83 10.15 3.40
C LYS A 169 4.25 9.50 2.09
N GLN A 170 4.62 10.34 1.13
CA GLN A 170 5.18 9.85 -0.12
C GLN A 170 6.59 9.28 0.12
N ASP A 171 6.82 8.10 -0.43
CA ASP A 171 8.13 7.47 -0.40
C ASP A 171 9.16 8.32 -1.17
N THR A 172 10.41 8.28 -0.73
CA THR A 172 11.51 9.02 -1.34
C THR A 172 12.59 8.04 -1.75
N LYS A 173 12.92 8.02 -3.05
CA LYS A 173 13.98 7.18 -3.61
C LYS A 173 15.00 8.06 -4.30
N LYS A 174 16.29 7.88 -3.97
CA LYS A 174 17.40 8.69 -4.52
C LYS A 174 17.18 10.20 -4.33
N GLY A 175 16.66 10.58 -3.16
CA GLY A 175 16.38 11.98 -2.79
C GLY A 175 15.26 12.65 -3.60
N LYS A 176 14.39 11.87 -4.26
CA LYS A 176 13.23 12.37 -5.01
C LYS A 176 11.97 11.63 -4.59
N LEU A 177 10.84 12.33 -4.63
CA LEU A 177 9.52 11.73 -4.43
C LEU A 177 9.28 10.60 -5.43
N ARG A 178 8.91 9.42 -4.91
CA ARG A 178 8.77 8.20 -5.69
C ARG A 178 7.39 8.13 -6.33
N TYR A 179 7.39 7.81 -7.62
CA TYR A 179 6.22 7.41 -8.39
C TYR A 179 6.45 6.00 -8.92
N TYR A 180 5.40 5.21 -9.02
CA TYR A 180 5.44 3.96 -9.78
C TYR A 180 5.69 4.24 -11.26
N HIS A 181 6.31 3.27 -11.93
CA HIS A 181 6.49 3.31 -13.37
C HIS A 181 5.17 3.05 -14.12
N ASN A 182 4.30 2.22 -13.53
CA ASN A 182 3.00 1.83 -14.08
C ASN A 182 1.88 2.23 -13.12
N SER A 183 0.69 2.53 -13.65
CA SER A 183 -0.50 2.73 -12.81
C SER A 183 -0.84 1.42 -12.11
N ILE A 184 -1.11 1.46 -10.81
CA ILE A 184 -1.66 0.29 -10.12
C ILE A 184 -3.13 0.10 -10.50
N TYR A 185 -3.58 -1.13 -10.72
CA TYR A 185 -4.97 -1.39 -11.16
C TYR A 185 -5.95 -1.70 -10.03
N TRP A 186 -5.51 -1.61 -8.78
CA TRP A 186 -6.30 -1.89 -7.59
C TRP A 186 -6.06 -0.82 -6.54
N ASN A 187 -6.95 -0.70 -5.55
CA ASN A 187 -6.62 0.08 -4.37
C ASN A 187 -5.65 -0.74 -3.52
N TYR A 188 -4.67 -0.07 -2.93
CA TYR A 188 -3.57 -0.70 -2.22
C TYR A 188 -3.30 0.03 -0.90
N GLY A 189 -2.86 -0.73 0.09
CA GLY A 189 -2.38 -0.18 1.34
C GLY A 189 -2.10 -1.27 2.35
N ALA A 190 -2.30 -0.97 3.63
CA ALA A 190 -1.84 -1.82 4.72
C ALA A 190 -2.93 -2.16 5.74
N LEU A 191 -2.72 -3.26 6.47
CA LEU A 191 -3.51 -3.66 7.63
C LEU A 191 -2.92 -3.08 8.93
N PRO A 192 -3.70 -2.35 9.75
CA PRO A 192 -3.20 -1.81 11.01
C PRO A 192 -2.90 -2.93 12.01
N LYS A 193 -2.01 -2.65 12.98
CA LYS A 193 -1.59 -3.60 14.02
C LYS A 193 -1.06 -4.92 13.47
N THR A 194 -0.50 -4.94 12.27
CA THR A 194 0.25 -6.08 11.73
C THR A 194 1.69 -5.65 11.52
N TYR A 195 2.61 -6.60 11.57
CA TYR A 195 4.03 -6.33 11.33
C TYR A 195 4.74 -7.59 10.88
N GLU A 196 5.47 -7.50 9.78
CA GLU A 196 6.29 -8.57 9.23
C GLU A 196 7.65 -8.61 9.95
N TYR A 197 7.61 -8.84 11.26
CA TYR A 197 8.75 -8.65 12.16
C TYR A 197 9.97 -9.51 11.77
N PRO A 198 11.11 -8.91 11.35
CA PRO A 198 12.25 -9.67 10.81
C PRO A 198 12.94 -10.61 11.80
N LYS A 199 12.64 -10.47 13.11
CA LYS A 199 13.02 -11.44 14.15
C LYS A 199 12.60 -12.87 13.81
N HIS A 200 11.48 -13.06 13.12
CA HIS A 200 10.96 -14.38 12.78
C HIS A 200 11.52 -14.87 11.44
N ILE A 201 12.24 -15.99 11.48
CA ILE A 201 12.90 -16.57 10.31
C ILE A 201 12.06 -17.69 9.71
N TYR A 202 11.98 -17.69 8.39
CA TYR A 202 11.35 -18.69 7.55
C TYR A 202 12.41 -19.44 6.73
N THR A 203 12.10 -20.66 6.29
CA THR A 203 13.03 -21.47 5.49
C THR A 203 12.30 -22.29 4.44
N CYS A 204 13.03 -22.66 3.39
CA CYS A 204 12.65 -23.72 2.48
C CYS A 204 13.76 -24.79 2.46
N GLN A 205 13.40 -26.05 2.69
CA GLN A 205 14.33 -27.16 2.53
C GLN A 205 14.39 -27.58 1.07
N THR A 206 15.58 -27.55 0.48
CA THR A 206 15.83 -28.17 -0.81
C THR A 206 16.21 -29.64 -0.63
N LYS A 207 16.04 -30.45 -1.69
CA LYS A 207 16.43 -31.88 -1.70
C LYS A 207 17.91 -32.09 -1.35
N ASP A 208 18.74 -31.06 -1.49
CA ASP A 208 20.20 -31.09 -1.33
C ASP A 208 20.68 -30.57 0.04
N LYS A 209 19.80 -30.53 1.05
CA LYS A 209 20.10 -30.24 2.48
C LYS A 209 20.62 -28.83 2.83
N GLU A 210 20.88 -27.96 1.86
CA GLU A 210 21.09 -26.53 2.11
C GLU A 210 19.73 -25.80 2.09
N GLY A 211 19.37 -25.19 3.23
CA GLY A 211 18.13 -24.44 3.38
C GLY A 211 18.33 -22.96 3.04
N PHE A 212 17.42 -22.38 2.26
CA PHE A 212 17.32 -20.93 2.13
C PHE A 212 16.61 -20.36 3.35
N PHE A 213 17.02 -19.19 3.81
CA PHE A 213 16.40 -18.48 4.93
C PHE A 213 15.80 -17.17 4.46
N PHE A 214 14.66 -16.81 5.04
CA PHE A 214 13.93 -15.60 4.71
C PHE A 214 13.45 -14.89 5.98
N THR A 215 13.35 -13.57 5.93
CA THR A 215 12.70 -12.75 6.97
C THR A 215 11.40 -12.15 6.45
N GLY A 216 10.63 -11.46 7.30
CA GLY A 216 9.61 -10.51 6.83
C GLY A 216 10.24 -9.23 6.25
N ASP A 217 9.41 -8.39 5.63
CA ASP A 217 9.84 -7.16 4.95
C ASP A 217 10.03 -5.92 5.85
N ASP A 218 9.84 -6.07 7.17
CA ASP A 218 9.94 -4.97 8.16
C ASP A 218 8.85 -3.90 8.02
N ASP A 219 7.72 -4.21 7.38
CA ASP A 219 6.57 -3.32 7.20
C ASP A 219 5.25 -3.92 7.74
N PRO A 220 4.15 -3.13 7.83
CA PRO A 220 2.82 -3.68 8.06
C PRO A 220 2.34 -4.52 6.88
N LEU A 221 1.54 -5.54 7.16
CA LEU A 221 1.06 -6.48 6.16
C LEU A 221 0.25 -5.78 5.06
N ASP A 222 0.68 -5.97 3.82
CA ASP A 222 0.10 -5.34 2.64
C ASP A 222 -1.21 -5.98 2.20
N ILE A 223 -2.11 -5.17 1.65
CA ILE A 223 -3.44 -5.59 1.22
C ILE A 223 -3.90 -4.89 -0.08
N VAL A 224 -4.54 -5.66 -0.95
CA VAL A 224 -5.07 -5.27 -2.26
C VAL A 224 -6.59 -5.41 -2.28
N ASP A 225 -7.31 -4.33 -2.58
CA ASP A 225 -8.76 -4.38 -2.82
C ASP A 225 -9.05 -4.60 -4.31
N VAL A 226 -9.58 -5.79 -4.63
CA VAL A 226 -9.98 -6.16 -6.01
C VAL A 226 -11.35 -5.61 -6.43
N GLY A 227 -11.98 -4.79 -5.57
CA GLY A 227 -13.22 -4.11 -5.89
C GLY A 227 -13.14 -3.19 -7.12
N GLN A 228 -14.30 -2.93 -7.73
CA GLN A 228 -14.39 -2.02 -8.87
C GLN A 228 -14.18 -0.55 -8.50
N ASN A 229 -14.57 -0.17 -7.28
CA ASN A 229 -14.57 1.21 -6.86
C ASN A 229 -13.15 1.78 -6.76
N ASN A 230 -13.00 3.03 -7.20
CA ASN A 230 -11.81 3.82 -6.87
C ASN A 230 -11.99 4.40 -5.46
N LEU A 231 -11.19 3.93 -4.50
CA LEU A 231 -11.23 4.39 -3.12
C LEU A 231 -10.47 5.71 -2.97
N LYS A 232 -10.62 6.37 -1.83
CA LYS A 232 -9.98 7.66 -1.57
C LYS A 232 -8.64 7.44 -0.87
N MET A 233 -7.66 8.28 -1.19
CA MET A 233 -6.34 8.28 -0.57
C MET A 233 -6.45 8.52 0.94
N GLY A 234 -5.89 7.62 1.75
CA GLY A 234 -6.00 7.61 3.21
C GLY A 234 -7.33 7.08 3.76
N GLN A 235 -8.24 6.59 2.91
CA GLN A 235 -9.51 6.06 3.38
C GLN A 235 -9.32 4.81 4.24
N ILE A 236 -10.02 4.73 5.37
CA ILE A 236 -10.13 3.49 6.15
C ILE A 236 -11.38 2.75 5.66
N VAL A 237 -11.20 1.52 5.18
CA VAL A 237 -12.25 0.74 4.52
C VAL A 237 -12.40 -0.63 5.16
N PRO A 238 -13.60 -0.99 5.64
CA PRO A 238 -13.90 -2.36 6.01
C PRO A 238 -13.85 -3.29 4.78
N VAL A 239 -13.00 -4.30 4.84
CA VAL A 239 -12.77 -5.31 3.80
C VAL A 239 -12.99 -6.71 4.34
N LYS A 240 -13.28 -7.66 3.45
CA LYS A 240 -13.28 -9.09 3.79
C LYS A 240 -12.17 -9.80 3.06
N VAL A 241 -11.46 -10.66 3.80
CA VAL A 241 -10.69 -11.77 3.26
C VAL A 241 -11.71 -12.86 2.88
N ARG A 242 -11.69 -13.36 1.64
CA ARG A 242 -12.79 -14.15 1.04
C ARG A 242 -12.42 -15.65 0.90
N THR A 243 -13.42 -16.55 0.99
CA THR A 243 -13.43 -18.00 1.31
C THR A 243 -13.51 -18.96 0.10
N GLN A 244 -13.55 -20.28 0.35
CA GLN A 244 -14.38 -21.26 -0.39
C GLN A 244 -15.74 -21.44 0.34
N ASN A 245 -16.76 -21.93 -0.36
CA ASN A 245 -18.12 -22.15 0.18
C ASN A 245 -18.17 -23.02 1.46
N GLU A 246 -18.93 -22.57 2.47
CA GLU A 246 -19.53 -23.50 3.44
C GLU A 246 -20.52 -24.42 2.70
N GLU A 247 -20.53 -25.69 3.09
CA GLU A 247 -21.33 -26.77 2.49
C GLU A 247 -22.77 -26.34 2.16
N PHE A 248 -23.14 -26.58 0.91
CA PHE A 248 -24.53 -26.59 0.48
C PHE A 248 -25.29 -27.62 1.32
N ARG A 249 -26.11 -27.17 2.28
CA ARG A 249 -27.11 -28.03 2.91
C ARG A 249 -28.09 -28.50 1.84
N SER A 250 -27.83 -29.68 1.29
CA SER A 250 -28.69 -30.39 0.36
C SER A 250 -30.06 -30.64 1.01
N THR A 251 -31.07 -29.89 0.58
CA THR A 251 -32.44 -30.37 0.62
C THR A 251 -32.60 -31.37 -0.50
N ARG A 252 -32.77 -32.65 -0.14
CA ARG A 252 -33.07 -33.78 -1.02
C ARG A 252 -34.08 -33.40 -2.11
N SER A 253 -33.72 -33.61 -3.38
CA SER A 253 -34.61 -34.30 -4.33
C SER A 253 -33.86 -34.76 -5.59
N SER A 254 -33.90 -36.08 -5.78
CA SER A 254 -34.01 -36.82 -7.05
C SER A 254 -33.07 -36.53 -8.24
N VAL A 255 -32.15 -37.49 -8.41
CA VAL A 255 -31.72 -38.20 -9.63
C VAL A 255 -31.05 -37.41 -10.77
N LEU A 256 -29.88 -37.92 -11.15
CA LEU A 256 -29.16 -37.78 -12.42
C LEU A 256 -28.17 -36.61 -12.55
N SER A 257 -26.88 -36.89 -12.28
CA SER A 257 -25.77 -36.31 -13.06
C SER A 257 -24.41 -36.86 -12.61
N ILE A 258 -23.81 -37.64 -13.52
CA ILE A 258 -22.41 -37.62 -13.95
C ILE A 258 -21.35 -37.35 -12.86
N LEU A 259 -20.53 -38.37 -12.64
CA LEU A 259 -19.27 -38.35 -11.90
C LEU A 259 -18.29 -37.37 -12.58
N VAL A 260 -18.41 -36.07 -12.28
CA VAL A 260 -17.32 -35.12 -12.51
C VAL A 260 -16.33 -35.35 -11.38
N VAL A 261 -15.19 -35.95 -11.71
CA VAL A 261 -13.99 -35.88 -10.87
C VAL A 261 -13.55 -34.42 -10.89
N SER A 262 -14.21 -33.60 -10.07
CA SER A 262 -13.74 -32.27 -9.74
C SER A 262 -12.51 -32.49 -8.87
N ARG A 263 -11.32 -32.40 -9.46
CA ARG A 263 -10.15 -31.99 -8.69
C ARG A 263 -10.51 -30.61 -8.14
N GLN A 264 -10.95 -30.61 -6.89
CA GLN A 264 -11.18 -29.45 -6.07
C GLN A 264 -9.82 -28.75 -5.97
N LEU A 265 -9.53 -27.87 -6.93
CA LEU A 265 -8.37 -27.00 -6.87
C LEU A 265 -8.67 -26.08 -5.70
N GLU A 266 -7.97 -26.28 -4.58
CA GLU A 266 -7.97 -25.34 -3.47
C GLU A 266 -7.40 -24.03 -4.00
N GLN A 267 -8.28 -23.07 -4.30
CA GLN A 267 -7.87 -21.82 -4.91
C GLN A 267 -7.50 -20.78 -3.85
N PRO A 268 -6.46 -19.99 -4.11
CA PRO A 268 -5.78 -19.19 -3.11
C PRO A 268 -6.07 -17.66 -3.17
N PHE A 269 -5.53 -16.86 -2.24
CA PHE A 269 -6.07 -15.60 -1.73
C PHE A 269 -5.03 -14.64 -1.09
N PRO A 270 -3.76 -15.02 -0.98
CA PRO A 270 -2.62 -14.11 -1.08
C PRO A 270 -1.49 -14.70 -1.93
N PHE A 271 -0.58 -13.84 -2.36
CA PHE A 271 0.69 -14.22 -2.97
C PHE A 271 1.83 -13.58 -2.20
N THR A 272 3.00 -14.22 -2.24
CA THR A 272 4.21 -13.72 -1.59
C THR A 272 5.18 -13.30 -2.66
N LEU A 273 5.65 -12.05 -2.58
CA LEU A 273 6.85 -11.62 -3.28
C LEU A 273 8.06 -12.09 -2.48
N ILE A 274 9.08 -12.53 -3.20
CA ILE A 274 10.38 -12.86 -2.63
C ILE A 274 11.36 -11.88 -3.26
N ASP A 275 11.83 -10.91 -2.47
CA ASP A 275 12.76 -9.88 -2.89
C ASP A 275 13.94 -9.87 -1.91
N GLU A 276 15.16 -10.06 -2.41
CA GLU A 276 16.41 -9.99 -1.61
C GLU A 276 16.44 -10.82 -0.29
N GLY A 277 15.72 -11.96 -0.24
CA GLY A 277 15.64 -12.81 0.96
C GLY A 277 14.57 -12.40 1.97
N GLN A 278 13.72 -11.44 1.62
CA GLN A 278 12.54 -11.06 2.39
C GLN A 278 11.28 -11.65 1.77
N LEU A 279 10.35 -12.04 2.62
CA LEU A 279 8.99 -12.37 2.27
C LEU A 279 8.18 -11.09 2.38
N ASP A 280 7.50 -10.77 1.29
CA ASP A 280 6.63 -9.61 1.18
C ASP A 280 5.22 -10.12 0.83
N TRP A 281 4.35 -10.24 1.84
CA TRP A 281 3.04 -10.87 1.69
C TRP A 281 1.98 -9.88 1.19
N LYS A 282 1.22 -10.28 0.16
CA LYS A 282 0.13 -9.46 -0.41
C LYS A 282 -1.24 -10.10 -0.18
N ILE A 283 -2.01 -9.57 0.77
CA ILE A 283 -3.39 -10.03 1.04
C ILE A 283 -4.33 -9.55 -0.06
N ILE A 284 -5.17 -10.45 -0.60
CA ILE A 284 -6.24 -10.07 -1.53
C ILE A 284 -7.56 -9.97 -0.77
N ALA A 285 -8.24 -8.84 -0.89
CA ALA A 285 -9.51 -8.59 -0.23
C ALA A 285 -10.50 -7.84 -1.12
N ILE A 286 -11.76 -7.75 -0.68
CA ILE A 286 -12.80 -6.98 -1.35
C ILE A 286 -13.56 -6.09 -0.37
N ASN A 287 -13.77 -4.83 -0.76
CA ASN A 287 -14.53 -3.84 0.00
C ASN A 287 -16.00 -4.22 0.26
N VAL A 288 -16.45 -4.08 1.51
CA VAL A 288 -17.73 -4.55 2.03
C VAL A 288 -18.91 -3.60 1.82
N LYS A 289 -20.03 -4.15 1.32
CA LYS A 289 -21.34 -3.49 1.39
C LYS A 289 -21.92 -3.54 2.81
N LYS A 290 -22.07 -2.39 3.47
CA LYS A 290 -22.89 -2.32 4.69
C LYS A 290 -24.35 -2.59 4.32
N LYS A 291 -24.94 -3.71 4.78
CA LYS A 291 -26.40 -3.91 4.74
C LYS A 291 -27.03 -2.72 5.49
N LYS A 292 -27.86 -1.92 4.81
CA LYS A 292 -28.73 -0.96 5.50
C LYS A 292 -29.52 -1.75 6.55
N ARG A 293 -29.28 -1.53 7.84
CA ARG A 293 -30.16 -2.03 8.91
C ARG A 293 -31.58 -1.60 8.54
N LYS A 294 -32.50 -2.55 8.35
CA LYS A 294 -33.93 -2.23 8.22
C LYS A 294 -34.28 -1.41 9.45
N LYS A 295 -34.56 -0.11 9.29
CA LYS A 295 -35.18 0.69 10.36
C LYS A 295 -36.42 -0.10 10.76
N LYS A 296 -36.46 -0.64 11.99
CA LYS A 296 -37.72 -1.09 12.58
C LYS A 296 -38.67 0.09 12.41
N LYS A 297 -39.77 -0.09 11.66
CA LYS A 297 -40.84 0.90 11.59
C LYS A 297 -41.26 1.15 13.04
N LYS A 298 -40.85 2.28 13.62
CA LYS A 298 -41.53 2.81 14.81
C LYS A 298 -42.92 3.16 14.30
N THR A 299 -43.89 2.33 14.65
CA THR A 299 -45.31 2.62 14.50
C THR A 299 -45.53 3.99 15.17
N ARG A 300 -45.77 5.03 14.37
CA ARG A 300 -46.21 6.32 14.90
C ARG A 300 -47.61 6.09 15.44
N ALA A 301 -47.72 5.88 16.75
CA ALA A 301 -48.98 6.10 17.44
C ALA A 301 -49.33 7.59 17.27
N ARG A 302 -50.39 7.86 16.50
CA ARG A 302 -51.01 9.20 16.45
C ARG A 302 -51.66 9.43 17.81
N ILE A 303 -50.96 10.14 18.70
CA ILE A 303 -51.62 10.80 19.83
C ILE A 303 -52.30 12.04 19.25
N CYS A 304 -53.62 11.97 19.17
CA CYS A 304 -54.50 13.07 18.80
C CYS A 304 -54.60 13.98 20.04
N LEU A 305 -53.80 15.05 20.10
CA LEU A 305 -53.99 16.08 21.11
C LEU A 305 -54.95 17.12 20.54
N HIS A 306 -56.19 17.10 21.01
CA HIS A 306 -57.15 18.18 20.86
C HIS A 306 -56.56 19.43 21.54
N LEU A 307 -56.28 20.49 20.78
CA LEU A 307 -56.06 21.81 21.35
C LEU A 307 -56.92 22.84 20.64
N TYR A 308 -57.73 23.47 21.48
CA TYR A 308 -58.69 24.51 21.24
C TYR A 308 -58.10 25.71 20.49
N SER A 309 -58.91 26.26 19.60
CA SER A 309 -58.69 27.53 18.95
C SER A 309 -58.80 28.69 19.95
N HIS A 310 -57.72 29.45 20.15
CA HIS A 310 -57.84 30.87 20.46
C HIS A 310 -56.75 31.65 19.73
N ARG A 311 -57.20 32.51 18.81
CA ARG A 311 -56.42 33.56 18.17
C ARG A 311 -55.96 34.55 19.23
N VAL A 312 -54.65 34.78 19.33
CA VAL A 312 -54.11 35.99 19.92
C VAL A 312 -53.14 36.60 18.92
N LEU A 313 -53.47 37.84 18.54
CA LEU A 313 -52.71 38.73 17.69
C LEU A 313 -51.61 39.36 18.55
N PHE A 314 -50.34 39.22 18.18
CA PHE A 314 -49.27 40.09 18.69
C PHE A 314 -48.30 40.43 17.56
N THR A 315 -48.39 41.68 17.11
CA THR A 315 -47.33 42.40 16.41
C THR A 315 -46.24 42.76 17.41
N PHE A 316 -44.97 42.48 17.11
CA PHE A 316 -43.84 43.29 17.60
C PHE A 316 -42.62 43.20 16.69
N LEU A 317 -41.95 44.35 16.65
CA LEU A 317 -40.79 44.76 15.86
C LEU A 317 -39.47 44.11 16.31
N SER A 318 -38.52 44.14 15.35
CA SER A 318 -37.08 44.39 15.52
C SER A 318 -36.17 43.32 16.16
N CYS A 319 -34.93 43.33 15.63
CA CYS A 319 -33.71 42.64 16.07
C CYS A 319 -33.53 41.19 15.57
N ASN A 320 -32.76 41.05 14.48
CA ASN A 320 -31.99 39.82 14.25
C ASN A 320 -30.58 40.02 14.83
N PRO A 321 -30.16 39.17 15.80
CA PRO A 321 -28.81 39.10 16.32
C PRO A 321 -27.91 38.29 15.39
N ILE A 322 -26.60 38.45 15.60
CA ILE A 322 -25.51 37.72 14.96
C ILE A 322 -25.78 36.20 15.00
N CYS A 323 -26.01 35.60 13.83
CA CYS A 323 -26.07 34.15 13.67
C CYS A 323 -24.67 33.54 13.82
N VAL A 324 -24.36 33.00 14.99
CA VAL A 324 -23.36 31.94 15.14
C VAL A 324 -24.03 30.63 14.72
N TYR A 325 -23.75 30.15 13.51
CA TYR A 325 -24.21 28.82 13.10
C TYR A 325 -23.38 27.76 13.83
N PRO A 326 -23.99 26.81 14.57
CA PRO A 326 -23.29 25.60 14.95
C PRO A 326 -23.03 24.78 13.69
N PHE A 327 -21.77 24.39 13.47
CA PHE A 327 -21.36 23.44 12.45
C PHE A 327 -22.18 22.16 12.62
N SER A 328 -23.22 22.00 11.81
CA SER A 328 -23.93 20.74 11.69
C SER A 328 -23.07 19.83 10.82
N VAL A 329 -22.54 18.77 11.44
CA VAL A 329 -21.84 17.68 10.76
C VAL A 329 -22.84 17.08 9.77
N LEU A 330 -22.72 17.44 8.50
CA LEU A 330 -23.47 16.78 7.44
C LEU A 330 -23.03 15.31 7.40
N PRO A 331 -23.95 14.34 7.46
CA PRO A 331 -23.59 12.94 7.30
C PRO A 331 -22.95 12.77 5.92
N SER A 332 -21.76 12.17 5.90
CA SER A 332 -21.06 11.84 4.68
C SER A 332 -21.98 11.05 3.73
N PRO A 333 -21.92 11.32 2.41
CA PRO A 333 -22.76 10.63 1.44
C PRO A 333 -22.56 9.11 1.55
N PRO A 334 -23.61 8.31 1.34
CA PRO A 334 -23.52 6.87 1.48
C PRO A 334 -22.47 6.31 0.52
N GLN A 335 -21.40 5.75 1.08
CA GLN A 335 -20.34 5.03 0.37
C GLN A 335 -20.97 4.09 -0.67
N LYS A 336 -20.68 4.30 -1.95
CA LYS A 336 -21.27 3.52 -3.05
C LYS A 336 -20.46 2.23 -3.18
N TYR A 337 -20.87 1.19 -2.48
CA TYR A 337 -20.15 -0.09 -2.38
C TYR A 337 -20.13 -0.88 -3.69
N ASP A 338 -19.21 -1.85 -3.77
CA ASP A 338 -19.05 -2.74 -4.93
C ASP A 338 -20.34 -3.54 -5.20
N LYS A 339 -20.72 -3.62 -6.49
CA LYS A 339 -21.98 -4.24 -6.92
C LYS A 339 -21.97 -5.77 -6.76
N ASN A 340 -20.81 -6.40 -6.98
CA ASN A 340 -20.66 -7.84 -6.93
C ASN A 340 -20.14 -8.34 -5.59
N PHE A 341 -19.91 -7.44 -4.61
CA PHE A 341 -19.49 -7.82 -3.26
C PHE A 341 -20.30 -9.01 -2.70
N ALA A 342 -21.62 -9.02 -2.84
CA ALA A 342 -22.45 -10.11 -2.30
C ALA A 342 -22.27 -11.46 -3.02
N ASN A 343 -21.63 -11.46 -4.19
CA ASN A 343 -21.47 -12.62 -5.06
C ASN A 343 -20.01 -13.09 -5.16
N ILE A 344 -19.08 -12.36 -4.55
CA ILE A 344 -17.65 -12.70 -4.57
C ILE A 344 -17.30 -13.24 -3.19
N ASP A 345 -17.32 -14.56 -3.10
CA ASP A 345 -16.86 -15.30 -1.93
C ASP A 345 -15.53 -15.96 -2.19
N THR A 346 -15.21 -16.36 -3.42
CA THR A 346 -13.97 -17.07 -3.76
C THR A 346 -13.15 -16.38 -4.85
N LEU A 347 -11.93 -16.86 -5.12
CA LEU A 347 -11.06 -16.32 -6.15
C LEU A 347 -11.62 -16.64 -7.54
N GLU A 348 -12.25 -17.80 -7.67
CA GLU A 348 -13.02 -18.16 -8.86
C GLU A 348 -14.20 -17.20 -9.07
N ASP A 349 -14.82 -16.71 -8.00
CA ASP A 349 -15.81 -15.64 -8.14
C ASP A 349 -15.16 -14.34 -8.59
N VAL A 350 -13.97 -13.99 -8.08
CA VAL A 350 -13.22 -12.83 -8.60
C VAL A 350 -12.98 -13.00 -10.09
N GLU A 351 -12.49 -14.14 -10.56
CA GLU A 351 -12.27 -14.40 -12.00
C GLU A 351 -13.57 -14.48 -12.81
N LYS A 352 -14.68 -14.91 -12.19
CA LYS A 352 -16.00 -14.95 -12.82
C LYS A 352 -16.61 -13.57 -13.02
N TYR A 353 -16.51 -12.69 -12.02
CA TYR A 353 -17.11 -11.35 -12.06
C TYR A 353 -16.13 -10.29 -12.59
N TYR A 354 -14.84 -10.47 -12.37
CA TYR A 354 -13.72 -9.61 -12.74
C TYR A 354 -12.61 -10.45 -13.42
N PRO A 355 -12.84 -10.92 -14.66
CA PRO A 355 -11.92 -11.83 -15.34
C PRO A 355 -10.52 -11.22 -15.54
N TYR A 356 -9.51 -12.08 -15.46
CA TYR A 356 -8.08 -11.80 -15.57
C TYR A 356 -7.47 -11.00 -14.41
N THR A 357 -8.24 -10.73 -13.35
CA THR A 357 -7.79 -9.89 -12.24
C THR A 357 -6.57 -10.47 -11.53
N LEU A 358 -6.57 -11.76 -11.22
CA LEU A 358 -5.46 -12.40 -10.52
C LEU A 358 -4.21 -12.47 -11.40
N ASN A 359 -4.37 -12.89 -12.65
CA ASN A 359 -3.24 -12.98 -13.57
C ASN A 359 -2.59 -11.60 -13.76
N LEU A 360 -3.40 -10.56 -13.96
CA LEU A 360 -2.90 -9.19 -14.07
C LEU A 360 -2.23 -8.73 -12.78
N LEU A 361 -2.75 -9.11 -11.61
CA LEU A 361 -2.18 -8.78 -10.30
C LEU A 361 -0.78 -9.36 -10.15
N LEU A 362 -0.62 -10.66 -10.42
CA LEU A 362 0.67 -11.34 -10.37
C LEU A 362 1.67 -10.72 -11.36
N GLU A 363 1.29 -10.50 -12.62
CA GLU A 363 2.19 -9.91 -13.62
C GLU A 363 2.55 -8.44 -13.32
N TRP A 364 1.62 -7.68 -12.74
CA TRP A 364 1.90 -6.30 -12.32
C TRP A 364 2.96 -6.28 -11.24
N PHE A 365 2.79 -7.06 -10.17
CA PHE A 365 3.79 -7.15 -9.09
C PHE A 365 5.10 -7.81 -9.53
N ARG A 366 5.06 -8.67 -10.54
CA ARG A 366 6.27 -9.25 -11.14
C ARG A 366 7.13 -8.20 -11.86
N SER A 367 6.51 -7.19 -12.46
CA SER A 367 7.20 -6.30 -13.42
C SER A 367 7.25 -4.81 -13.03
N TYR A 368 6.52 -4.35 -12.01
CA TYR A 368 6.39 -2.90 -11.72
C TYR A 368 7.70 -2.17 -11.40
N LYS A 369 8.72 -2.86 -10.90
CA LYS A 369 10.08 -2.33 -10.63
C LYS A 369 11.06 -2.56 -11.78
N MET A 370 10.70 -3.33 -12.82
CA MET A 370 11.60 -3.82 -13.86
C MET A 370 12.29 -2.69 -14.65
N ALA A 371 11.60 -1.56 -14.84
CA ALA A 371 12.19 -0.40 -15.53
C ALA A 371 13.45 0.12 -14.82
N GLU A 372 13.53 -0.03 -13.49
CA GLU A 372 14.69 0.35 -12.68
C GLU A 372 15.61 -0.84 -12.38
N SER A 373 15.07 -1.96 -11.91
CA SER A 373 15.87 -3.14 -11.49
C SER A 373 16.45 -3.94 -12.65
N LYS A 374 15.86 -3.82 -13.85
CA LYS A 374 16.12 -4.66 -15.03
C LYS A 374 15.86 -6.16 -14.80
N LYS A 375 15.15 -6.50 -13.72
CA LYS A 375 14.81 -7.86 -13.31
C LYS A 375 13.34 -7.97 -12.94
N LEU A 376 12.77 -9.15 -13.12
CA LEU A 376 11.43 -9.48 -12.63
C LEU A 376 11.51 -9.86 -11.16
N ASN A 377 10.51 -9.43 -10.37
CA ASN A 377 10.37 -9.88 -8.99
C ASN A 377 9.96 -11.36 -8.98
N ILE A 378 10.41 -12.08 -7.96
CA ILE A 378 10.03 -13.49 -7.76
C ILE A 378 8.71 -13.52 -7.01
N ILE A 379 7.75 -14.31 -7.47
CA ILE A 379 6.46 -14.52 -6.82
C ILE A 379 6.29 -16.01 -6.57
N SER A 380 6.04 -16.40 -5.33
CA SER A 380 5.77 -17.80 -4.98
C SER A 380 4.58 -18.35 -5.78
N LYS A 381 4.70 -19.57 -6.31
CA LYS A 381 3.55 -20.29 -6.89
C LYS A 381 2.62 -20.80 -5.81
N LYS A 382 3.10 -20.95 -4.56
CA LYS A 382 2.22 -21.19 -3.42
C LYS A 382 1.49 -19.89 -3.13
N LEU A 383 0.23 -19.93 -3.45
CA LEU A 383 -0.74 -18.94 -3.07
C LEU A 383 -1.55 -19.56 -1.91
N TYR A 384 -1.98 -18.78 -0.94
CA TYR A 384 -2.63 -19.31 0.29
C TYR A 384 -4.16 -19.29 0.20
N ASN A 385 -4.90 -20.22 0.79
CA ASN A 385 -6.36 -20.09 0.87
C ASN A 385 -6.78 -19.03 1.91
N LYS A 386 -8.09 -18.81 2.07
CA LYS A 386 -8.62 -17.86 3.06
C LYS A 386 -8.14 -18.12 4.49
N GLN A 387 -8.26 -19.37 4.94
CA GLN A 387 -7.94 -19.73 6.32
C GLN A 387 -6.46 -19.43 6.60
N GLU A 388 -5.59 -19.86 5.68
CA GLU A 388 -4.17 -19.54 5.73
C GLU A 388 -3.90 -18.02 5.69
N SER A 389 -4.69 -17.25 4.93
CA SER A 389 -4.61 -15.78 4.90
C SER A 389 -4.98 -15.15 6.24
N GLU A 390 -6.10 -15.58 6.83
CA GLU A 390 -6.55 -15.09 8.14
C GLU A 390 -5.57 -15.50 9.24
N ASP A 391 -4.97 -16.68 9.14
CA ASP A 391 -3.96 -17.14 10.07
C ASP A 391 -2.64 -16.36 9.90
N LEU A 392 -2.26 -15.98 8.67
CA LEU A 392 -1.14 -15.07 8.42
C LEU A 392 -1.40 -13.67 9.01
N ILE A 393 -2.61 -13.13 8.87
CA ILE A 393 -2.99 -11.84 9.49
C ILE A 393 -2.92 -11.92 11.02
N LYS A 394 -3.42 -13.01 11.62
CA LYS A 394 -3.31 -13.22 13.07
C LYS A 394 -1.86 -13.33 13.51
N LYS A 395 -1.03 -14.05 12.74
CA LYS A 395 0.39 -14.25 13.04
C LYS A 395 1.18 -12.94 12.96
N THR A 396 0.97 -12.13 11.93
CA THR A 396 1.60 -10.81 11.82
C THR A 396 1.07 -9.83 12.87
N HIS A 397 -0.16 -10.00 13.36
CA HIS A 397 -0.65 -9.28 14.55
C HIS A 397 0.04 -9.73 15.85
N GLU A 398 0.34 -11.03 16.00
CA GLU A 398 1.16 -11.55 17.09
C GLU A 398 2.58 -10.98 17.03
N TYR A 399 3.20 -10.95 15.85
CA TYR A 399 4.52 -10.36 15.62
C TYR A 399 4.55 -8.87 15.95
N TYR A 400 3.51 -8.12 15.57
CA TYR A 400 3.33 -6.73 15.98
C TYR A 400 3.29 -6.57 17.51
N ARG A 401 2.56 -7.43 18.21
CA ARG A 401 2.49 -7.39 19.69
C ARG A 401 3.84 -7.75 20.32
N GLU A 402 4.55 -8.71 19.75
CA GLU A 402 5.90 -9.09 20.18
C GLU A 402 6.90 -7.95 19.97
N PHE A 403 6.90 -7.30 18.80
CA PHE A 403 7.70 -6.10 18.54
C PHE A 403 7.46 -5.01 19.59
N LEU A 404 6.20 -4.67 19.87
CA LEU A 404 5.88 -3.67 20.90
C LEU A 404 6.38 -4.08 22.28
N HIS A 405 6.34 -5.37 22.61
CA HIS A 405 6.89 -5.88 23.85
C HIS A 405 8.42 -5.73 23.87
N ASP A 406 9.11 -6.19 22.83
CA ASP A 406 10.57 -6.16 22.73
C ASP A 406 11.11 -4.73 22.81
N VAL A 407 10.52 -3.77 22.11
CA VAL A 407 10.93 -2.35 22.18
C VAL A 407 10.81 -1.80 23.59
N ARG A 408 9.79 -2.21 24.36
CA ARG A 408 9.60 -1.76 25.74
C ARG A 408 10.61 -2.36 26.73
N GLN A 409 11.18 -3.52 26.40
CA GLN A 409 12.21 -4.16 27.23
C GLN A 409 13.60 -3.61 26.96
N LEU A 410 13.78 -2.80 25.92
CA LEU A 410 15.07 -2.14 25.68
C LEU A 410 15.40 -1.20 26.84
N PRO A 411 16.65 -1.23 27.35
CA PRO A 411 17.06 -0.37 28.45
C PRO A 411 16.87 1.08 28.03
N SER A 412 16.05 1.80 28.79
CA SER A 412 15.83 3.21 28.55
C SER A 412 17.10 3.96 28.93
N ASN A 413 17.82 4.49 27.94
CA ASN A 413 18.84 5.52 28.18
C ASN A 413 18.13 6.79 28.67
N ARG A 414 17.81 6.84 29.97
CA ARG A 414 17.40 8.05 30.67
C ARG A 414 18.24 8.19 31.94
N THR A 415 19.00 9.29 31.93
CA THR A 415 19.74 10.00 32.99
C THR A 415 21.09 9.45 33.48
N GLY A 416 22.17 10.18 33.15
CA GLY A 416 23.44 10.15 33.88
C GLY A 416 24.69 10.51 33.06
N GLU A 417 25.02 11.80 33.01
CA GLU A 417 26.38 12.38 32.86
C GLU A 417 27.16 12.35 31.52
N SER A 418 27.35 13.57 31.02
CA SER A 418 28.60 14.16 30.48
C SER A 418 29.88 13.33 30.62
N THR A 419 30.52 13.03 29.49
CA THR A 419 31.84 13.60 29.12
C THR A 419 32.14 13.31 27.65
N CYS A 420 32.82 14.27 27.01
CA CYS A 420 33.30 14.16 25.64
C CYS A 420 34.43 13.14 25.56
N GLU A 421 34.32 12.16 24.65
CA GLU A 421 35.48 11.58 23.99
C GLU A 421 35.17 11.37 22.49
N HIS A 422 35.93 12.07 21.66
CA HIS A 422 36.07 11.75 20.24
C HIS A 422 36.68 10.35 20.13
N SER A 423 35.88 9.38 19.71
CA SER A 423 36.38 8.14 19.15
C SER A 423 35.77 7.96 17.76
N THR A 424 36.63 8.03 16.76
CA THR A 424 36.37 7.63 15.38
C THR A 424 35.98 6.16 15.36
N SER A 425 34.68 5.87 15.22
CA SER A 425 34.19 4.53 14.88
C SER A 425 34.08 4.42 13.37
N GLN A 426 35.01 3.66 12.78
CA GLN A 426 34.86 3.13 11.44
C GLN A 426 33.58 2.30 11.40
N GLY A 427 32.68 2.62 10.48
CA GLY A 427 31.50 1.82 10.21
C GLY A 427 31.90 0.42 9.77
N MET A 428 31.70 -0.57 10.63
CA MET A 428 31.66 -1.97 10.22
C MET A 428 30.30 -2.21 9.55
N SER A 429 30.32 -2.18 8.23
CA SER A 429 29.34 -2.84 7.36
C SER A 429 29.06 -4.24 7.90
N SER A 430 27.84 -4.50 8.34
CA SER A 430 27.32 -5.84 8.61
C SER A 430 27.08 -6.56 7.29
N SER A 431 28.17 -6.95 6.63
CA SER A 431 28.16 -7.70 5.36
C SER A 431 28.69 -9.13 5.51
N GLU A 432 28.62 -9.71 6.71
CA GLU A 432 28.92 -11.12 6.91
C GLU A 432 27.68 -11.88 7.38
N CYS A 433 26.80 -12.15 6.41
CA CYS A 433 26.00 -13.36 6.44
C CYS A 433 25.91 -13.94 5.02
N ILE A 434 26.28 -15.22 4.91
CA ILE A 434 26.10 -16.15 3.77
C ILE A 434 27.01 -15.95 2.55
N LYS A 435 28.20 -16.56 2.60
CA LYS A 435 28.90 -17.04 1.40
C LYS A 435 28.20 -18.30 0.90
N GLY A 436 27.23 -18.14 0.01
CA GLY A 436 26.72 -19.18 -0.90
C GLY A 436 27.34 -18.99 -2.28
N VAL A 437 27.68 -20.09 -2.94
CA VAL A 437 28.53 -20.19 -4.14
C VAL A 437 28.08 -19.29 -5.31
N LEU A 438 29.05 -18.61 -5.93
CA LEU A 438 28.92 -17.93 -7.23
C LEU A 438 28.65 -18.97 -8.33
N ILE A 439 27.44 -18.97 -8.89
CA ILE A 439 27.06 -19.77 -10.06
C ILE A 439 27.00 -18.86 -11.30
N ASP A 440 27.48 -19.37 -12.43
CA ASP A 440 27.83 -18.62 -13.64
C ASP A 440 26.62 -18.05 -14.42
N LYS A 441 26.87 -16.96 -15.17
CA LYS A 441 25.87 -15.93 -15.48
C LYS A 441 24.95 -16.30 -16.67
N ALA A 442 23.63 -16.14 -16.43
CA ALA A 442 22.50 -16.01 -17.37
C ALA A 442 21.61 -17.24 -17.65
N HIS A 443 22.10 -18.48 -17.62
CA HIS A 443 21.22 -19.66 -17.73
C HIS A 443 20.63 -20.08 -16.37
N ASP A 444 21.38 -19.80 -15.30
CA ASP A 444 21.02 -20.21 -13.93
C ASP A 444 20.07 -19.26 -13.20
N GLU A 445 19.94 -17.99 -13.63
CA GLU A 445 18.99 -17.06 -12.99
C GLU A 445 17.53 -17.47 -13.28
N TYR A 446 17.25 -18.03 -14.47
CA TYR A 446 15.92 -18.55 -14.80
C TYR A 446 15.61 -19.83 -14.00
N LEU A 447 16.55 -20.77 -13.92
CA LEU A 447 16.37 -21.99 -13.15
C LEU A 447 16.25 -21.70 -11.65
N HIS A 448 17.10 -20.82 -11.12
CA HIS A 448 17.04 -20.35 -9.73
C HIS A 448 15.70 -19.67 -9.45
N ASN A 449 15.25 -18.76 -10.32
CA ASN A 449 13.96 -18.11 -10.14
C ASN A 449 12.80 -19.12 -10.22
N CYS A 450 12.79 -20.04 -11.18
CA CYS A 450 11.75 -21.07 -11.26
C CYS A 450 11.73 -21.98 -10.03
N LEU A 451 12.90 -22.38 -9.52
CA LEU A 451 13.02 -23.18 -8.31
C LEU A 451 12.57 -22.40 -7.07
N THR A 452 12.93 -21.12 -6.94
CA THR A 452 12.50 -20.24 -5.85
C THR A 452 10.99 -19.98 -5.86
N GLN A 453 10.36 -19.95 -7.04
CA GLN A 453 8.90 -19.85 -7.14
C GLN A 453 8.19 -21.13 -6.66
N ASP A 454 8.80 -22.31 -6.80
CA ASP A 454 8.25 -23.60 -6.38
C ASP A 454 8.56 -23.95 -4.90
N MET A 455 9.28 -23.09 -4.18
CA MET A 455 9.67 -23.32 -2.80
C MET A 455 8.46 -23.31 -1.85
N GLU A 456 8.29 -24.40 -1.11
CA GLU A 456 7.40 -24.40 0.04
C GLU A 456 8.12 -23.78 1.23
N ILE A 457 7.77 -22.52 1.52
CA ILE A 457 8.33 -21.76 2.62
C ILE A 457 7.55 -22.09 3.89
N SER A 458 8.29 -22.44 4.94
CA SER A 458 7.76 -22.79 6.25
C SER A 458 8.47 -21.99 7.34
N TYR A 459 7.83 -21.87 8.50
CA TYR A 459 8.43 -21.20 9.64
C TYR A 459 9.63 -22.01 10.17
N TYR A 460 10.74 -21.34 10.47
CA TYR A 460 11.92 -21.97 11.05
C TYR A 460 12.02 -21.74 12.56
N LYS A 461 12.43 -20.53 12.96
CA LYS A 461 12.59 -20.13 14.37
C LYS A 461 12.67 -18.60 14.50
N PRO A 462 12.45 -18.04 15.69
CA PRO A 462 12.82 -16.65 15.94
C PRO A 462 14.33 -16.54 16.16
N ASP A 463 14.95 -15.45 15.68
CA ASP A 463 16.30 -15.06 16.06
C ASP A 463 16.26 -14.28 17.38
N THR A 464 16.68 -14.93 18.46
CA THR A 464 16.71 -14.33 19.80
C THR A 464 17.75 -13.22 19.96
N SER A 465 18.68 -13.08 19.01
CA SER A 465 19.68 -12.01 18.99
C SER A 465 19.20 -10.75 18.26
N TYR A 466 18.06 -10.83 17.56
CA TYR A 466 17.48 -9.70 16.85
C TYR A 466 17.10 -8.58 17.83
N LYS A 467 17.47 -7.34 17.46
CA LYS A 467 17.10 -6.14 18.20
C LYS A 467 16.02 -5.39 17.42
N PRO A 468 14.89 -5.01 18.03
CA PRO A 468 13.86 -4.27 17.34
C PRO A 468 14.38 -2.90 16.91
N ASN A 469 13.84 -2.40 15.80
CA ASN A 469 14.23 -1.12 15.24
C ASN A 469 13.72 0.04 16.13
N GLU A 470 14.62 0.66 16.89
CA GLU A 470 14.32 1.76 17.81
C GLU A 470 13.84 3.05 17.12
N SER A 471 14.07 3.18 15.81
CA SER A 471 13.60 4.35 15.06
C SER A 471 12.10 4.32 14.75
N VAL A 472 11.47 3.13 14.84
CA VAL A 472 10.04 2.98 14.65
C VAL A 472 9.31 3.70 15.78
N TRP A 473 8.44 4.63 15.42
CA TRP A 473 7.63 5.37 16.38
C TRP A 473 6.63 4.43 17.03
N ILE A 474 6.60 4.44 18.36
CA ILE A 474 5.57 3.75 19.17
C ILE A 474 4.87 4.76 20.09
N PRO A 475 3.57 4.57 20.39
CA PRO A 475 2.85 5.43 21.33
C PRO A 475 3.47 5.31 22.73
N GLN A 476 3.70 6.46 23.37
CA GLN A 476 4.10 6.52 24.78
C GLN A 476 2.92 6.05 25.63
N GLN A 477 3.13 5.07 26.51
CA GLN A 477 2.13 4.76 27.53
C GLN A 477 2.10 5.90 28.56
N ASN A 478 0.91 6.40 28.85
CA ASN A 478 0.64 7.18 30.06
C ASN A 478 0.64 6.26 31.29
#